data_AF-A0A0N1BH08-F1
#
_entry.id   AF-A0A0N1BH08-F1
#
_cell.length_a   1.000
_cell.length_b   1.000
_cell.length_c   1.000
_cell.angle_alpha   90.00
_cell.angle_beta   90.00
_cell.angle_gamma   90.00
#
_symmetry.space_group_name_H-M   'P 1'
#
loop_
_entity.id
_entity.type
_entity.pdbx_description
1 polymer ?
#
loop_
_entity_poly.entity_id
_entity_poly.type
_entity_poly.pdbx_seq_one_letter_code
_entity_poly.pdbx_strand_id
1 'polypeptide(L)'
;MRAKWDAAFAQMIETKRAYEEYWAAMDPLCELQRAFIAKHNLQAKVAPGKPLYRLEQELLAANSIYEVPQQVYDNSETLCALFSDAEDALMAAPAPDLAALRWKLDRTSDATYTPEYLAQMMLDMDRLMGPSDPSVIGLKAAA
;
A
#
# COMPACT_ATOMS: atom_id res chain seq x y z
N MET A 1 1.06 10.88 -23.47
CA MET A 1 0.30 10.05 -22.52
C MET A 1 1.06 8.77 -22.21
N ARG A 2 1.29 7.89 -23.19
CA ARG A 2 2.07 6.65 -23.05
C ARG A 2 3.40 6.80 -22.28
N ALA A 3 4.29 7.69 -22.72
CA ALA A 3 5.59 7.85 -22.05
C ALA A 3 5.49 8.26 -20.56
N LYS A 4 4.47 9.04 -20.17
CA LYS A 4 4.26 9.41 -18.77
C LYS A 4 3.73 8.23 -17.95
N TRP A 5 2.83 7.44 -18.56
CA TRP A 5 2.34 6.20 -17.99
C TRP A 5 3.49 5.22 -17.75
N ASP A 6 4.29 4.95 -18.78
CA ASP A 6 5.37 3.97 -18.70
C ASP A 6 6.41 4.36 -17.64
N ALA A 7 6.72 5.66 -17.51
CA ALA A 7 7.61 6.17 -16.47
C ALA A 7 7.03 5.97 -15.06
N ALA A 8 5.76 6.32 -14.84
CA ALA A 8 5.10 6.12 -13.54
C ALA A 8 4.97 4.63 -13.19
N PHE A 9 4.67 3.80 -14.19
CA PHE A 9 4.55 2.35 -14.03
C PHE A 9 5.89 1.70 -13.68
N ALA A 10 6.97 2.14 -14.34
CA ALA A 10 8.33 1.70 -14.01
C ALA A 10 8.72 2.09 -12.58
N GLN A 11 8.42 3.32 -12.16
CA GLN A 11 8.67 3.79 -10.80
C GLN A 11 7.92 2.94 -9.77
N MET A 12 6.63 2.67 -10.00
CA MET A 12 5.80 1.84 -9.11
C MET A 12 6.35 0.41 -8.98
N ILE A 13 6.78 -0.21 -10.08
CA ILE A 13 7.42 -1.53 -10.06
C ILE A 13 8.72 -1.51 -9.25
N GLU A 14 9.55 -0.49 -9.43
CA GLU A 14 10.82 -0.36 -8.74
C GLU A 14 10.63 -0.18 -7.24
N THR A 15 9.74 0.73 -6.82
CA THR A 15 9.43 0.96 -5.40
C THR A 15 8.78 -0.26 -4.76
N LYS A 16 7.91 -0.97 -5.48
CA LYS A 16 7.31 -2.21 -4.99
C LYS A 16 8.36 -3.28 -4.75
N ARG A 17 9.30 -3.44 -5.67
CA ARG A 17 10.40 -4.41 -5.54
C ARG A 17 11.27 -4.09 -4.34
N ALA A 18 11.66 -2.83 -4.17
CA ALA A 18 12.45 -2.38 -3.01
C ALA A 18 11.71 -2.63 -1.69
N TYR A 19 10.40 -2.39 -1.65
CA TYR A 19 9.55 -2.69 -0.50
C TYR A 19 9.50 -4.20 -0.20
N GLU A 20 9.29 -5.04 -1.21
CA GLU A 20 9.26 -6.51 -1.07
C GLU A 20 10.62 -7.08 -0.65
N GLU A 21 11.72 -6.59 -1.22
CA GLU A 21 13.08 -6.99 -0.85
C GLU A 21 13.41 -6.62 0.60
N TYR A 22 12.97 -5.43 1.05
CA TYR A 22 13.09 -5.02 2.44
C TYR A 22 12.33 -5.98 3.38
N TRP A 23 11.07 -6.31 3.07
CA TRP A 23 10.29 -7.24 3.89
C TRP A 23 10.87 -8.66 3.90
N ALA A 24 11.34 -9.16 2.76
CA ALA A 24 12.02 -10.44 2.69
C ALA A 24 13.31 -10.48 3.53
N ALA A 25 14.05 -9.36 3.60
CA ALA A 25 15.21 -9.24 4.47
C ALA A 25 14.82 -9.18 5.97
N MET A 26 13.63 -8.68 6.28
CA MET A 26 13.08 -8.59 7.63
C MET A 26 12.47 -9.89 8.14
N ASP A 27 12.06 -10.81 7.26
CA ASP A 27 11.41 -12.07 7.62
C ASP A 27 12.13 -12.85 8.74
N PRO A 28 13.46 -13.11 8.68
CA PRO A 28 14.14 -13.84 9.74
C PRO A 28 14.04 -13.16 11.11
N LEU A 29 14.03 -11.83 11.11
CA LEU A 29 13.95 -11.04 12.33
C LEU A 29 12.52 -11.05 12.89
N CYS A 30 11.50 -10.95 12.02
CA CYS A 30 10.11 -11.12 12.40
C CYS A 30 9.83 -12.53 12.97
N GLU A 31 10.44 -13.58 12.40
CA GLU A 31 10.35 -14.94 12.95
C GLU A 31 11.05 -15.05 14.32
N LEU A 32 12.22 -14.43 14.48
CA LEU A 32 12.93 -14.39 15.76
C LEU A 32 12.10 -13.72 16.85
N GLN A 33 11.45 -12.59 16.52
CA GLN A 33 10.54 -11.86 17.39
C GLN A 33 9.32 -12.71 17.76
N ARG A 34 8.68 -13.37 16.78
CA ARG A 34 7.54 -14.27 17.02
C ARG A 34 7.91 -15.45 17.94
N ALA A 35 9.07 -16.06 17.72
CA ALA A 35 9.57 -17.16 18.57
C ALA A 35 9.82 -16.69 20.02
N PHE A 36 10.37 -15.49 20.20
CA PHE A 36 10.56 -14.89 21.51
C PHE A 36 9.22 -14.62 22.23
N ILE A 37 8.26 -14.02 21.51
CA ILE A 37 6.90 -13.76 22.02
C ILE A 37 6.24 -15.05 22.51
N ALA A 38 6.31 -16.12 21.71
CA ALA A 38 5.76 -17.42 22.05
C ALA A 38 6.44 -18.03 23.28
N LYS A 39 7.78 -18.05 23.31
CA LYS A 39 8.57 -18.61 24.43
C LYS A 39 8.24 -17.95 25.77
N HIS A 40 8.00 -16.64 25.78
CA HIS A 40 7.72 -15.88 27.00
C HIS A 40 6.23 -15.75 27.33
N ASN A 41 5.36 -16.36 26.51
CA ASN A 41 3.91 -16.32 26.59
C ASN A 41 3.37 -14.88 26.72
N LEU A 42 3.93 -13.96 25.93
CA LEU A 42 3.66 -12.53 26.06
C LEU A 42 2.23 -12.17 25.67
N GLN A 43 1.65 -12.90 24.70
CA GLN A 43 0.26 -12.70 24.27
C GLN A 43 -0.75 -12.94 25.42
N ALA A 44 -0.45 -13.85 26.36
CA ALA A 44 -1.30 -14.14 27.51
C ALA A 44 -1.07 -13.22 28.72
N LYS A 45 0.02 -12.44 28.73
CA LYS A 45 0.41 -11.54 29.84
C LYS A 45 -0.05 -10.09 29.63
N VAL A 46 -0.70 -9.80 28.52
CA VAL A 46 -1.23 -8.46 28.26
C VAL A 46 -2.42 -8.22 29.18
N ALA A 47 -2.20 -7.46 30.25
CA ALA A 47 -3.27 -6.96 31.10
C ALA A 47 -4.28 -6.16 30.26
N PRO A 48 -5.59 -6.26 30.53
CA PRO A 48 -6.59 -5.50 29.79
C PRO A 48 -6.27 -4.00 29.92
N GLY A 49 -5.91 -3.36 28.80
CA GLY A 49 -5.61 -1.93 28.73
C GLY A 49 -4.16 -1.55 28.38
N LYS A 50 -3.19 -2.48 28.38
CA LYS A 50 -1.88 -2.22 27.75
C LYS A 50 -1.93 -2.66 26.27
N PRO A 51 -1.59 -1.78 25.30
CA PRO A 51 -1.48 -2.20 23.90
C PRO A 51 -0.38 -3.25 23.77
N LEU A 52 -0.65 -4.34 23.03
CA LEU A 52 0.29 -5.43 22.77
C LEU A 52 1.68 -4.90 22.34
N TYR A 53 1.66 -3.92 21.44
CA TYR A 53 2.83 -3.23 20.89
C TYR A 53 3.75 -2.61 21.95
N ARG A 54 3.19 -2.04 23.02
CA ARG A 54 3.99 -1.37 24.06
C ARG A 54 4.73 -2.38 24.95
N LEU A 55 4.11 -3.55 25.20
CA LEU A 55 4.74 -4.63 25.96
C LEU A 55 5.85 -5.31 25.15
N GLU A 56 5.65 -5.48 23.84
CA GLU A 56 6.67 -6.00 22.91
C GLU A 56 7.91 -5.11 22.88
N GLN A 57 7.75 -3.77 22.78
CA GLN A 57 8.89 -2.85 22.83
C GLN A 57 9.66 -2.90 24.16
N GLU A 58 8.97 -2.91 25.31
CA GLU A 58 9.60 -2.98 26.63
C GLU A 58 10.46 -4.26 26.77
N LEU A 59 10.01 -5.39 26.20
CA LEU A 59 10.71 -6.67 26.26
C LEU A 59 11.83 -6.82 25.25
N LEU A 60 11.68 -6.24 24.04
CA LEU A 60 12.76 -6.15 23.06
C LEU A 60 13.89 -5.24 23.56
N ALA A 61 13.56 -4.11 24.18
CA ALA A 61 14.53 -3.21 24.80
C ALA A 61 15.33 -3.88 25.93
N ALA A 62 14.71 -4.80 26.68
CA ALA A 62 15.39 -5.58 27.72
C ALA A 62 16.25 -6.74 27.17
N ASN A 63 16.12 -7.07 25.88
CA ASN A 63 16.84 -8.18 25.24
C ASN A 63 17.47 -7.70 23.93
N SER A 64 18.58 -6.97 24.04
CA SER A 64 19.28 -6.29 22.93
C SER A 64 19.70 -7.18 21.75
N ILE A 65 19.73 -8.50 21.92
CA ILE A 65 19.97 -9.47 20.83
C ILE A 65 18.81 -9.45 19.80
N TYR A 66 17.63 -9.01 20.21
CA TYR A 66 16.42 -8.88 19.39
C TYR A 66 16.10 -7.42 19.03
N GLU A 67 16.94 -6.47 19.45
CA GLU A 67 16.77 -5.06 19.16
C GLU A 67 17.04 -4.82 17.67
N VAL A 68 16.04 -4.28 16.99
CA VAL A 68 16.16 -3.83 15.61
C VAL A 68 16.60 -2.38 15.66
N PRO A 69 17.67 -1.97 14.95
CA PRO A 69 18.05 -0.57 14.87
C PRO A 69 16.86 0.28 14.38
N GLN A 70 16.59 1.41 15.03
CA GLN A 70 15.46 2.29 14.69
C GLN A 70 15.41 2.65 13.19
N GLN A 71 16.58 2.83 12.57
CA GLN A 71 16.73 3.09 11.14
C GLN A 71 16.02 2.06 10.24
N VAL A 72 15.88 0.82 10.70
CA VAL A 72 15.15 -0.22 9.97
C VAL A 72 13.66 0.10 9.93
N TYR A 73 13.06 0.49 11.06
CA TYR A 73 11.66 0.94 11.10
C TYR A 73 11.44 2.18 10.23
N ASP A 74 12.35 3.15 10.31
CA ASP A 74 12.30 4.37 9.51
C ASP A 74 12.39 4.05 8.00
N ASN A 75 13.19 3.04 7.61
CA ASN A 75 13.24 2.55 6.24
C ASN A 75 11.92 1.94 5.78
N SER A 76 11.21 1.20 6.65
CA SER A 76 9.88 0.66 6.33
C SER A 76 8.88 1.78 6.04
N GLU A 77 8.83 2.80 6.90
CA GLU A 77 7.92 3.94 6.70
C GLU A 77 8.25 4.69 5.42
N THR A 78 9.54 4.91 5.16
CA THR A 78 10.02 5.58 3.95
C THR A 78 9.64 4.78 2.69
N LEU A 79 9.86 3.46 2.68
CA LEU A 79 9.52 2.61 1.54
C LEU A 79 8.01 2.50 1.32
N CYS A 80 7.21 2.43 2.40
CA CYS A 80 5.75 2.52 2.33
C CYS A 80 5.32 3.83 1.66
N ALA A 81 5.85 4.96 2.10
CA ALA A 81 5.52 6.27 1.54
C ALA A 81 5.90 6.37 0.07
N LEU A 82 7.13 5.96 -0.29
CA LEU A 82 7.58 5.95 -1.68
C LEU A 82 6.72 5.06 -2.59
N PHE A 83 6.29 3.90 -2.08
CA PHE A 83 5.40 3.02 -2.83
C PHE A 83 4.01 3.64 -3.01
N SER A 84 3.45 4.24 -1.94
CA SER A 84 2.17 4.95 -2.00
C SER A 84 2.23 6.10 -2.99
N ASP A 85 3.25 6.95 -2.93
CA ASP A 85 3.43 8.09 -3.82
C ASP A 85 3.56 7.65 -5.29
N ALA A 86 4.27 6.54 -5.54
CA ALA A 86 4.42 5.99 -6.89
C ALA A 86 3.09 5.41 -7.43
N GLU A 87 2.32 4.74 -6.59
CA GLU A 87 0.98 4.23 -6.95
C GLU A 87 0.03 5.39 -7.22
N ASP A 88 0.03 6.43 -6.38
CA ASP A 88 -0.75 7.65 -6.53
C ASP A 88 -0.43 8.37 -7.85
N ALA A 89 0.86 8.55 -8.16
CA ALA A 89 1.29 9.15 -9.41
C ALA A 89 0.83 8.37 -10.65
N LEU A 90 0.86 7.04 -10.58
CA LEU A 90 0.38 6.16 -11.64
C LEU A 90 -1.16 6.21 -11.78
N MET A 91 -1.88 6.23 -10.66
CA MET A 91 -3.34 6.33 -10.64
C MET A 91 -3.82 7.67 -11.21
N ALA A 92 -3.09 8.75 -10.95
CA ALA A 92 -3.35 10.07 -11.52
C ALA A 92 -3.04 10.18 -13.03
N ALA A 93 -2.10 9.37 -13.55
CA ALA A 93 -1.72 9.42 -14.96
C ALA A 93 -2.82 8.85 -15.87
N PRO A 94 -3.23 9.52 -16.97
CA PRO A 94 -4.24 8.97 -17.88
C PRO A 94 -3.83 7.60 -18.46
N ALA A 95 -4.74 6.63 -18.43
CA ALA A 95 -4.53 5.29 -18.94
C ALA A 95 -4.31 5.33 -20.46
N PRO A 96 -3.14 4.98 -21.00
CA PRO A 96 -2.89 5.16 -22.43
C PRO A 96 -3.68 4.20 -23.34
N ASP A 97 -4.17 3.07 -22.84
CA ASP A 97 -5.00 2.09 -23.55
C ASP A 97 -5.89 1.25 -22.62
N LEU A 98 -6.67 0.32 -23.20
CA LEU A 98 -7.56 -0.59 -22.48
C LEU A 98 -6.83 -1.53 -21.50
N ALA A 99 -5.58 -1.90 -21.79
CA ALA A 99 -4.81 -2.76 -20.89
C ALA A 99 -4.41 -2.01 -19.61
N ALA A 100 -3.94 -0.76 -19.76
CA ALA A 100 -3.65 0.12 -18.64
C ALA A 100 -4.91 0.47 -17.82
N LEU A 101 -6.04 0.70 -18.50
CA LEU A 101 -7.31 0.95 -17.83
C LEU A 101 -7.78 -0.26 -17.01
N ARG A 102 -7.68 -1.47 -17.57
CA ARG A 102 -8.02 -2.70 -16.85
C ARG A 102 -7.12 -2.88 -15.63
N TRP A 103 -5.81 -2.64 -15.78
CA TRP A 103 -4.89 -2.71 -14.65
C TRP A 103 -5.30 -1.78 -13.50
N LYS A 104 -5.73 -0.55 -13.81
CA LYS A 104 -6.25 0.38 -12.79
C LYS A 104 -7.50 -0.15 -12.12
N LEU A 105 -8.47 -0.63 -12.90
CA LEU A 105 -9.74 -1.14 -12.39
C LEU A 105 -9.53 -2.35 -11.45
N ASP A 106 -8.64 -3.26 -11.81
CA ASP A 106 -8.27 -4.41 -10.96
C ASP A 106 -7.67 -3.95 -9.62
N ARG A 107 -7.00 -2.79 -9.60
CA ARG A 107 -6.47 -2.18 -8.37
C ARG A 107 -7.56 -1.53 -7.52
N THR A 108 -8.60 -0.99 -8.17
CA THR A 108 -9.64 -0.22 -7.48
C THR A 108 -10.52 -1.02 -6.53
N SER A 109 -10.51 -2.36 -6.61
CA SER A 109 -11.24 -3.22 -5.67
C SER A 109 -10.71 -3.18 -4.24
N ASP A 110 -9.46 -2.74 -4.05
CA ASP A 110 -8.70 -3.00 -2.82
C ASP A 110 -8.39 -1.72 -2.01
N ALA A 111 -8.76 -0.51 -2.47
CA ALA A 111 -8.39 0.73 -1.78
C ALA A 111 -9.47 1.82 -1.76
N THR A 112 -9.27 2.81 -0.88
CA THR A 112 -10.09 4.02 -0.76
C THR A 112 -9.46 5.11 -1.62
N TYR A 113 -10.13 5.57 -2.68
CA TYR A 113 -9.56 6.53 -3.62
C TYR A 113 -10.13 7.94 -3.47
N THR A 114 -9.32 8.93 -3.84
CA THR A 114 -9.72 10.33 -3.88
C THR A 114 -10.72 10.59 -5.02
N PRO A 115 -11.59 11.61 -4.88
CA PRO A 115 -12.52 12.01 -5.94
C PRO A 115 -11.83 12.29 -7.29
N GLU A 116 -10.61 12.82 -7.26
CA GLU A 116 -9.82 13.15 -8.45
C GLU A 116 -9.46 11.91 -9.27
N TYR A 117 -9.13 10.80 -8.60
CA TYR A 117 -8.83 9.54 -9.28
C TYR A 117 -10.04 8.93 -9.95
N LEU A 118 -11.19 8.96 -9.26
CA LEU A 118 -12.45 8.49 -9.83
C LEU A 118 -12.83 9.30 -11.07
N ALA A 119 -12.66 10.63 -11.01
CA ALA A 119 -12.92 11.50 -12.15
C ALA A 119 -12.01 11.19 -13.36
N GLN A 120 -10.70 11.03 -13.14
CA GLN A 120 -9.77 10.68 -14.22
C GLN A 120 -10.06 9.30 -14.81
N MET A 121 -10.45 8.33 -13.98
CA MET A 121 -10.82 6.99 -14.43
C MET A 121 -12.08 7.01 -15.31
N MET A 122 -13.10 7.79 -14.94
CA MET A 122 -14.29 7.98 -15.78
C MET A 122 -13.95 8.56 -17.16
N LEU A 123 -13.06 9.58 -17.20
CA LEU A 123 -12.58 10.14 -18.46
C LEU A 123 -11.83 9.10 -19.32
N ASP A 124 -11.04 8.22 -18.69
CA ASP A 124 -10.35 7.15 -19.39
C ASP A 124 -11.30 6.06 -19.91
N MET A 125 -12.34 5.71 -19.14
CA MET A 125 -13.40 4.80 -19.60
C MET A 125 -14.14 5.37 -20.81
N ASP A 126 -14.61 6.62 -20.74
CA ASP A 126 -15.34 7.24 -21.85
C ASP A 126 -14.48 7.35 -23.12
N ARG A 127 -13.18 7.67 -22.96
CA ARG A 127 -12.26 7.80 -24.08
C ARG A 127 -11.89 6.45 -24.72
N LEU A 128 -11.73 5.39 -23.92
CA LEU A 128 -11.20 4.10 -24.39
C LEU A 128 -12.28 3.06 -24.70
N MET A 129 -13.40 3.10 -23.98
CA MET A 129 -14.52 2.17 -24.14
C MET A 129 -15.70 2.80 -24.89
N GLY A 130 -15.65 4.11 -25.13
CA GLY A 130 -16.76 4.89 -25.67
C GLY A 130 -17.61 5.49 -24.54
N PRO A 131 -18.44 6.49 -24.86
CA PRO A 131 -19.22 7.21 -23.86
C PRO A 131 -20.14 6.26 -23.10
N SER A 132 -20.11 6.37 -21.77
CA SER A 132 -21.04 5.69 -20.89
C SER A 132 -22.47 6.14 -21.21
N ASP A 133 -23.38 5.19 -21.46
CA ASP A 133 -24.79 5.51 -21.72
C ASP A 133 -25.38 6.25 -20.50
N PRO A 134 -25.89 7.48 -20.66
CA PRO A 134 -26.46 8.26 -19.55
C PRO A 134 -27.63 7.53 -18.85
N SER A 135 -28.26 6.57 -19.51
CA SER A 135 -29.32 5.75 -18.92
C SER A 135 -28.82 4.72 -17.89
N VAL A 136 -27.51 4.45 -17.86
CA VAL A 136 -26.88 3.49 -16.92
C VAL A 136 -26.35 4.20 -15.66
N ILE A 137 -25.97 5.48 -15.76
CA ILE A 137 -25.52 6.31 -14.63
C ILE A 137 -26.74 7.00 -13.99
N GLY A 138 -27.60 6.20 -13.36
CA GLY A 138 -28.76 6.66 -12.62
C GLY A 138 -28.41 7.39 -11.32
N LEU A 139 -27.62 8.46 -11.36
CA LEU A 139 -27.55 9.47 -10.31
C LEU A 139 -28.43 10.64 -10.72
N LYS A 140 -29.72 10.51 -10.41
CA LYS A 140 -30.65 11.65 -10.39
C LYS A 140 -30.09 12.69 -9.41
N ALA A 141 -29.45 13.72 -9.93
CA ALA A 141 -29.37 15.00 -9.24
C ALA A 141 -30.80 15.48 -9.03
N ALA A 142 -31.28 15.39 -7.78
CA ALA A 142 -32.51 16.05 -7.36
C ALA A 142 -32.20 17.54 -7.19
N ALA A 143 -32.82 18.35 -8.04
CA ALA A 143 -33.04 19.78 -7.82
C ALA A 143 -34.19 20.01 -6.84
#